data_AF-A0A7V9ZE20-F1
#
_entry.id   AF-A0A7V9ZE20-F1
#
_cell.length_a   1.000
_cell.length_b   1.000
_cell.length_c   1.000
_cell.angle_alpha   90.00
_cell.angle_beta   90.00
_cell.angle_gamma   90.00
#
_symmetry.space_group_name_H-M   'P 1'
#
loop_
_entity.id
_entity.type
_entity.pdbx_description
1 polymer ?
#
loop_
_entity_poly.entity_id
_entity_poly.type
_entity_poly.pdbx_seq_one_letter_code
_entity_poly.pdbx_strand_id
1 'polypeptide(L)'
;MPALSLRTQAELERLLARRDKKAKASVSLGGEVIRAADVIAGKAQRSALVERAVRSYLRSILRRARDERDLQAINARAAVTNRESDRAIDLQSWPE
;
A
#
# COMPACT_ATOMS: atom_id res chain seq x y z
N MET A 1 2.79 3.24 -10.18
CA MET A 1 2.71 4.15 -9.03
C MET A 1 4.08 4.15 -8.37
N PRO A 2 4.75 5.30 -8.23
CA PRO A 2 6.07 5.37 -7.59
C PRO A 2 5.98 4.87 -6.14
N ALA A 3 7.06 4.28 -5.63
CA ALA A 3 7.16 3.84 -4.24
C ALA A 3 6.90 5.02 -3.29
N LEU A 4 6.01 4.84 -2.31
CA LEU A 4 5.75 5.88 -1.32
C LEU A 4 6.96 6.04 -0.39
N SER A 5 7.39 7.28 -0.17
CA SER A 5 8.41 7.57 0.84
C SER A 5 7.95 7.16 2.24
N LEU A 6 8.88 6.81 3.14
CA LEU A 6 8.57 6.46 4.54
C LEU A 6 7.78 7.57 5.24
N ARG A 7 8.18 8.83 5.02
CA ARG A 7 7.49 9.99 5.57
C ARG A 7 6.05 10.06 5.09
N THR A 8 5.81 9.82 3.80
CA THR A 8 4.46 9.80 3.22
C THR A 8 3.62 8.65 3.77
N GLN A 9 4.22 7.47 3.95
CA GLN A 9 3.54 6.32 4.56
C GLN A 9 3.10 6.63 6.00
N ALA A 10 4.02 7.12 6.84
CA ALA A 10 3.74 7.47 8.23
C ALA A 10 2.65 8.56 8.34
N GLU A 11 2.69 9.58 7.49
CA GLU A 11 1.68 10.64 7.50
C GLU A 11 0.31 10.10 7.06
N LEU A 12 0.26 9.27 6.03
CA LEU A 12 -0.99 8.67 5.57
C LEU A 12 -1.58 7.74 6.65
N GLU A 13 -0.77 6.96 7.34
CA GLU A 13 -1.19 6.13 8.48
C GLU A 13 -1.79 6.99 9.61
N ARG A 14 -1.10 8.08 9.97
CA ARG A 14 -1.56 9.02 10.99
C ARG A 14 -2.91 9.64 10.62
N LEU A 15 -3.07 10.08 9.38
CA LEU A 15 -4.32 10.68 8.88
C LEU A 15 -5.46 9.65 8.85
N LEU A 16 -5.20 8.41 8.44
CA LEU A 16 -6.23 7.36 8.37
C LEU A 16 -6.65 6.81 9.74
N ALA A 17 -5.79 6.96 10.77
CA ALA A 17 -6.09 6.61 12.16
C ALA A 17 -6.94 7.67 12.87
N ARG A 18 -6.92 8.92 12.39
CA ARG A 18 -7.72 10.02 12.95
C ARG A 18 -9.22 9.84 12.67
N ARG A 19 -10.04 10.32 13.62
CA ARG A 19 -11.49 10.47 13.46
C ARG A 19 -11.86 11.94 13.40
N ASP A 20 -11.77 12.51 12.21
CA ASP A 20 -12.19 13.88 11.95
C ASP A 20 -13.67 13.93 11.53
N LYS A 21 -14.31 15.10 11.71
CA LYS A 21 -15.66 15.35 11.20
C LYS A 21 -15.64 15.38 9.67
N LYS A 22 -16.71 14.90 9.04
CA LYS A 22 -16.83 14.94 7.58
C LYS A 22 -16.90 16.40 7.09
N ALA A 23 -16.10 16.72 6.10
CA ALA A 23 -16.15 17.99 5.37
C ALA A 23 -16.73 17.77 3.97
N LYS A 24 -17.48 18.76 3.47
CA LYS A 24 -17.95 18.74 2.07
C LYS A 24 -16.76 19.02 1.16
N ALA A 25 -16.59 18.18 0.15
CA ALA A 25 -15.61 18.36 -0.90
C ALA A 25 -16.30 18.14 -2.26
N SER A 26 -15.99 18.99 -3.24
CA SER A 26 -16.42 18.79 -4.62
C SER A 26 -15.29 18.16 -5.41
N VAL A 27 -15.60 17.09 -6.13
CA VAL A 27 -14.66 16.39 -7.02
C VAL A 27 -15.36 16.11 -8.34
N SER A 28 -14.66 16.31 -9.44
CA SER A 28 -15.14 15.96 -10.78
C SER A 28 -15.00 14.46 -10.98
N LEU A 29 -16.10 13.79 -11.36
CA LEU A 29 -16.13 12.36 -11.65
C LEU A 29 -16.88 12.14 -12.97
N GLY A 30 -16.52 11.08 -13.67
CA GLY A 30 -17.27 10.63 -14.85
C GLY A 30 -18.74 10.37 -14.49
N GLY A 31 -19.66 10.78 -15.38
CA GLY A 31 -21.09 10.62 -15.15
C GLY A 31 -21.50 9.15 -15.01
N GLU A 32 -20.80 8.25 -15.68
CA GLU A 32 -20.93 6.81 -15.56
C GLU A 32 -20.56 6.29 -14.17
N VAL A 33 -19.51 6.83 -13.55
CA VAL A 33 -19.12 6.48 -12.16
C VAL A 33 -20.18 6.95 -11.19
N ILE A 34 -20.71 8.17 -11.38
CA ILE A 34 -21.77 8.72 -10.53
C ILE A 34 -23.02 7.84 -10.62
N ARG A 35 -23.43 7.45 -11.84
CA ARG A 35 -24.58 6.57 -12.05
C ARG A 35 -24.37 5.18 -11.46
N ALA A 36 -23.19 4.58 -11.63
CA ALA A 36 -22.86 3.29 -11.03
C ALA A 36 -22.89 3.35 -9.50
N ALA A 37 -22.37 4.42 -8.91
CA ALA A 37 -22.44 4.66 -7.47
C ALA A 37 -23.90 4.82 -6.99
N ASP A 38 -24.73 5.53 -7.76
CA ASP A 38 -26.15 5.71 -7.46
C ASP A 38 -26.93 4.39 -7.58
N VAL A 39 -26.57 3.48 -8.50
CA VAL A 39 -27.18 2.13 -8.60
C VAL A 39 -26.90 1.29 -7.35
N ILE A 40 -25.67 1.35 -6.82
CA ILE A 40 -25.25 0.52 -5.68
C ILE A 40 -25.74 1.09 -4.34
N ALA A 41 -25.62 2.41 -4.15
CA ALA A 41 -25.86 3.05 -2.85
C ALA A 41 -27.12 3.94 -2.82
N GLY A 42 -27.68 4.30 -3.97
CA GLY A 42 -28.64 5.39 -4.07
C GLY A 42 -28.00 6.77 -3.87
N LYS A 43 -28.67 7.81 -4.37
CA LYS A 43 -28.18 9.20 -4.32
C LYS A 43 -27.87 9.69 -2.90
N ALA A 44 -28.66 9.25 -1.91
CA ALA A 44 -28.51 9.67 -0.51
C ALA A 44 -27.26 9.10 0.17
N GLN A 45 -26.82 7.89 -0.21
CA GLN A 45 -25.65 7.22 0.39
C GLN A 45 -24.41 7.24 -0.53
N ARG A 46 -24.48 7.92 -1.68
CA ARG A 46 -23.35 8.04 -2.61
C ARG A 46 -22.08 8.57 -1.94
N SER A 47 -22.19 9.60 -1.09
CA SER A 47 -21.02 10.14 -0.38
C SER A 47 -20.39 9.12 0.58
N ALA A 48 -21.21 8.30 1.25
CA ALA A 48 -20.73 7.24 2.12
C ALA A 48 -20.04 6.11 1.34
N LEU A 49 -20.55 5.76 0.15
CA LEU A 49 -19.89 4.81 -0.74
C LEU A 49 -18.54 5.34 -1.23
N VAL A 50 -18.49 6.58 -1.71
CA VAL A 50 -17.26 7.23 -2.17
C VAL A 50 -16.23 7.30 -1.04
N GLU A 51 -16.62 7.71 0.17
CA GLU A 51 -15.72 7.76 1.31
C GLU A 51 -15.14 6.37 1.64
N ARG A 52 -15.97 5.33 1.65
CA ARG A 52 -15.54 3.96 1.91
C ARG A 52 -14.57 3.46 0.84
N ALA A 53 -14.87 3.72 -0.43
CA ALA A 53 -14.03 3.35 -1.56
C ALA A 53 -12.66 4.03 -1.48
N VAL A 54 -12.64 5.36 -1.26
CA VAL A 54 -11.39 6.13 -1.12
C VAL A 54 -10.58 5.65 0.08
N ARG A 55 -11.22 5.43 1.24
CA ARG A 55 -10.52 4.91 2.44
C ARG A 55 -9.93 3.52 2.20
N SER A 56 -10.68 2.63 1.55
CA SER A 56 -10.20 1.29 1.18
C SER A 56 -9.00 1.37 0.23
N TYR A 57 -9.09 2.22 -0.79
CA TYR A 57 -8.02 2.42 -1.75
C TYR A 57 -6.75 2.95 -1.09
N LEU A 58 -6.84 3.98 -0.24
CA LEU A 58 -5.69 4.52 0.50
C LEU A 58 -5.04 3.47 1.41
N ARG A 59 -5.83 2.64 2.11
CA ARG A 59 -5.30 1.50 2.90
C ARG A 59 -4.60 0.47 2.02
N SER A 60 -5.14 0.19 0.84
CA SER A 60 -4.53 -0.75 -0.11
C SER A 60 -3.19 -0.24 -0.65
N ILE A 61 -3.01 1.08 -0.75
CA ILE A 61 -1.74 1.68 -1.14
C ILE A 61 -0.71 1.48 -0.02
N LEU A 62 -1.08 1.75 1.24
CA LEU A 62 -0.19 1.50 2.38
C LEU A 62 0.24 0.04 2.47
N ARG A 63 -0.70 -0.89 2.31
CA ARG A 63 -0.40 -2.32 2.31
C ARG A 63 0.63 -2.67 1.24
N ARG A 64 0.39 -2.28 -0.01
CA ARG A 64 1.33 -2.51 -1.13
C ARG A 64 2.71 -1.91 -0.87
N ALA A 65 2.77 -0.72 -0.27
CA ALA A 65 4.04 -0.07 0.05
C ALA A 65 4.82 -0.77 1.18
N ARG A 66 4.13 -1.46 2.09
CA ARG A 66 4.75 -2.33 3.11
C ARG A 66 5.20 -3.64 2.50
N ASP A 67 4.34 -4.31 1.74
CA ASP A 67 4.64 -5.58 1.08
C ASP A 67 5.91 -5.47 0.20
N GLU A 68 6.02 -4.40 -0.59
CA GLU A 68 7.20 -4.11 -1.43
C GLU A 68 8.47 -3.93 -0.58
N ARG A 69 8.37 -3.22 0.55
CA ARG A 69 9.50 -3.03 1.48
C ARG A 69 9.91 -4.36 2.12
N ASP A 70 8.95 -5.17 2.52
CA ASP A 70 9.21 -6.47 3.14
C ASP A 70 9.91 -7.40 2.14
N LEU A 71 9.48 -7.42 0.88
CA LEU A 71 10.15 -8.14 -0.20
C LEU A 71 11.59 -7.66 -0.40
N GLN A 72 11.84 -6.35 -0.40
CA GLN A 72 13.19 -5.80 -0.50
C GLN A 72 14.09 -6.22 0.68
N ALA A 73 13.55 -6.23 1.90
CA ALA A 73 14.27 -6.68 3.09
C ALA A 73 14.59 -8.18 3.04
N ILE A 74 13.64 -9.01 2.57
CA ILE A 74 13.85 -10.45 2.37
C ILE A 74 14.96 -10.68 1.35
N ASN A 75 14.90 -10.02 0.18
CA ASN A 75 15.91 -10.16 -0.87
C ASN A 75 17.31 -9.75 -0.41
N ALA A 76 17.42 -8.66 0.36
CA ALA A 76 18.69 -8.22 0.92
C ALA A 76 19.30 -9.26 1.88
N ARG A 77 18.46 -9.90 2.71
CA ARG A 77 18.90 -10.97 3.62
C ARG A 77 19.29 -12.24 2.85
N ALA A 78 18.51 -12.64 1.86
CA ALA A 78 18.83 -13.78 1.00
C ALA A 78 20.19 -13.59 0.31
N ALA A 79 20.50 -12.38 -0.17
CA ALA A 79 21.80 -12.07 -0.77
C ALA A 79 22.98 -12.15 0.22
N VAL A 80 22.74 -11.91 1.52
CA VAL A 80 23.76 -12.13 2.55
C VAL A 80 23.94 -13.63 2.80
N THR A 81 22.85 -14.36 3.04
CA THR A 81 22.87 -15.80 3.28
C THR A 81 23.47 -16.58 2.12
N ASN A 82 23.16 -16.21 0.88
CA ASN A 82 23.74 -16.85 -0.30
C ASN A 82 25.26 -16.68 -0.32
N ARG A 83 25.77 -15.46 -0.07
CA ARG A 83 27.22 -15.21 -0.01
C ARG A 83 27.92 -15.96 1.12
N GLU A 84 27.27 -16.12 2.27
CA GLU A 84 27.79 -16.93 3.38
C GLU A 84 27.83 -18.41 3.02
N SER A 85 26.80 -18.90 2.33
CA SER A 85 26.70 -20.29 1.88
C SER A 85 27.76 -20.60 0.82
N ASP A 86 27.95 -19.72 -0.16
CA ASP A 86 28.99 -19.85 -1.19
C ASP A 86 30.38 -19.95 -0.53
N ARG A 87 30.67 -19.09 0.45
CA ARG A 87 31.94 -19.16 1.21
C ARG A 87 32.12 -20.46 1.99
N ALA A 88 31.04 -20.99 2.57
CA ALA A 88 31.09 -22.24 3.30
C ALA A 88 31.35 -23.43 2.36
N ILE A 89 30.74 -23.41 1.16
CA ILE A 89 31.00 -24.40 0.10
C ILE A 89 32.45 -24.30 -0.37
N ASP A 90 32.97 -23.09 -0.62
CA ASP A 90 34.36 -22.87 -1.03
C ASP A 90 35.34 -23.48 -0.01
N LEU A 91 35.09 -23.27 1.30
CA LEU A 91 35.92 -23.81 2.38
C LEU A 91 35.89 -25.35 2.45
N GLN A 92 34.76 -25.98 2.11
CA GLN A 92 34.62 -27.44 2.07
C GLN A 92 35.21 -28.07 0.79
N SER A 93 35.42 -27.26 -0.25
CA SER A 93 35.98 -27.69 -1.54
C SER A 93 37.50 -27.55 -1.65
N TRP A 94 38.17 -27.03 -0.60
CA TRP A 94 39.63 -26.93 -0.58
C TRP A 94 40.27 -28.34 -0.55
N PRO A 95 41.11 -28.68 -1.54
CA PRO A 95 41.81 -29.96 -1.54
C PRO A 95 42.88 -29.97 -0.43
N GLU A 96 43.02 -31.11 0.25
CA GLU A 96 44.12 -31.40 1.18
C GLU A 96 45.50 -31.30 0.49
#